data_AF-A0ABD5QJS4-F1
#
_entry.id   AF-A0ABD5QJS4-F1
#
_cell.length_a   1.000
_cell.length_b   1.000
_cell.length_c   1.000
_cell.angle_alpha   90.00
_cell.angle_beta   90.00
_cell.angle_gamma   90.00
#
_symmetry.space_group_name_H-M   'P 1'
#
loop_
_entity.id
_entity.type
_entity.pdbx_description
1 polymer ?
#
loop_
_entity_poly.entity_id
_entity_poly.type
_entity_poly.pdbx_seq_one_letter_code
_entity_poly.pdbx_strand_id
1 'polypeptide(L)'
;MVSVSFVDSRGVRGVIHNDLTIEADGPVDEELRVFVRSASTNYRQDSPTLEALTPEFLIDLYVHTAVRKVEPIPDDGADGNCRLGGEE
;
A
#
# COMPACT_ATOMS: atom_id res chain seq x y z
N MET A 1 2.74 -4.71 -11.60
CA MET A 1 2.20 -3.54 -10.87
C MET A 1 2.75 -3.50 -9.44
N VAL A 2 2.61 -2.39 -8.72
CA VAL A 2 2.97 -2.30 -7.30
C VAL A 2 1.71 -2.04 -6.49
N SER A 3 1.49 -2.82 -5.44
CA SER A 3 0.45 -2.56 -4.44
C SER A 3 1.08 -2.45 -3.06
N VAL A 4 0.40 -1.83 -2.12
CA VAL A 4 0.88 -1.71 -0.74
C VAL A 4 -0.18 -2.26 0.20
N SER A 5 0.14 -3.35 0.89
CA SER A 5 -0.68 -3.78 2.01
C SER A 5 -0.41 -2.90 3.22
N PHE A 6 -1.47 -2.59 3.96
CA PHE A 6 -1.37 -1.86 5.20
C PHE A 6 -2.23 -2.50 6.30
N VAL A 7 -1.82 -2.24 7.54
CA VAL A 7 -2.62 -2.53 8.73
C VAL A 7 -2.76 -1.25 9.53
N ASP A 8 -3.99 -0.80 9.68
CA ASP A 8 -4.31 0.39 10.47
C ASP A 8 -4.15 0.15 11.99
N SER A 9 -4.06 1.23 12.77
CA SER A 9 -4.08 1.22 14.24
C SER A 9 -5.19 0.37 14.86
N ARG A 10 -6.35 0.29 14.21
CA ARG A 10 -7.53 -0.49 14.64
C ARG A 10 -7.43 -1.98 14.28
N GLY A 11 -6.37 -2.40 13.59
CA GLY A 11 -6.18 -3.75 13.07
C GLY A 11 -6.91 -4.02 11.76
N VAL A 12 -7.50 -3.00 11.13
CA VAL A 12 -8.13 -3.11 9.81
C VAL A 12 -7.04 -3.31 8.77
N ARG A 13 -7.21 -4.33 7.93
CA ARG A 13 -6.29 -4.66 6.85
C ARG A 13 -6.85 -4.12 5.54
N GLY A 14 -5.96 -3.58 4.71
CA GLY A 14 -6.31 -3.14 3.37
C GLY A 14 -5.11 -3.11 2.45
N VAL A 15 -5.39 -2.77 1.20
CA VAL A 15 -4.45 -2.65 0.11
C VAL A 15 -4.66 -1.31 -0.57
N ILE A 16 -3.56 -0.61 -0.82
CA ILE A 16 -3.52 0.55 -1.69
C ILE A 16 -2.99 0.07 -3.04
N HIS A 17 -3.80 0.23 -4.08
CA HIS A 17 -3.49 -0.18 -5.44
C HIS A 17 -2.67 0.88 -6.16
N ASN A 18 -2.00 0.50 -7.26
CA ASN A 18 -1.14 1.40 -8.02
C ASN A 18 -1.82 2.73 -8.45
N ASP A 19 -3.14 2.70 -8.64
CA ASP A 19 -3.99 3.85 -8.99
C ASP A 19 -4.39 4.72 -7.77
N LEU A 20 -3.73 4.54 -6.62
CA LEU A 20 -4.06 5.23 -5.36
C LEU A 20 -5.51 4.97 -4.88
N THR A 21 -6.06 3.83 -5.23
CA THR A 21 -7.34 3.34 -4.71
C THR A 21 -7.12 2.49 -3.47
N ILE A 22 -7.95 2.65 -2.44
CA ILE A 22 -7.89 1.88 -1.19
C ILE A 22 -8.99 0.80 -1.20
N GLU A 23 -8.60 -0.45 -1.06
CA GLU A 23 -9.51 -1.57 -0.78
C GLU A 23 -9.25 -2.09 0.63
N ALA A 24 -10.29 -2.24 1.46
CA ALA A 24 -10.13 -2.69 2.84
C ALA A 24 -11.34 -3.50 3.31
N ASP A 25 -11.10 -4.43 4.22
CA ASP A 25 -12.12 -5.33 4.79
C ASP A 25 -13.03 -4.63 5.83
N GLY A 26 -12.85 -3.32 6.04
CA GLY A 26 -13.57 -2.58 7.07
C GLY A 26 -13.40 -1.06 6.97
N PRO A 27 -13.93 -0.31 7.96
CA PRO A 27 -13.80 1.13 8.01
C PRO A 27 -12.33 1.51 8.28
N VAL A 28 -11.67 2.03 7.25
CA VAL A 28 -10.32 2.61 7.37
C VAL A 28 -10.38 3.99 7.99
N ASP A 29 -9.30 4.39 8.66
CA ASP A 29 -9.18 5.72 9.25
C ASP A 29 -9.30 6.83 8.20
N GLU A 30 -9.96 7.91 8.58
CA GLU A 30 -10.21 9.05 7.69
C GLU A 30 -8.90 9.72 7.25
N GLU A 31 -7.93 9.80 8.16
CA GLU A 31 -6.59 10.34 7.90
C GLU A 31 -5.90 9.62 6.74
N LEU A 32 -5.98 8.28 6.71
CA LEU A 32 -5.45 7.47 5.61
C LEU A 32 -6.14 7.79 4.29
N ARG A 33 -7.47 7.89 4.28
CA ARG A 33 -8.24 8.24 3.07
C ARG A 33 -7.88 9.64 2.56
N VAL A 34 -7.74 10.61 3.47
CA VAL A 34 -7.38 11.98 3.14
C VAL A 34 -5.95 12.04 2.61
N PHE A 35 -5.02 11.29 3.20
CA PHE A 35 -3.63 11.19 2.75
C PHE A 35 -3.55 10.67 1.32
N VAL A 36 -4.14 9.51 1.03
CA VAL A 36 -4.10 8.90 -0.30
C VAL A 36 -4.77 9.79 -1.35
N ARG A 37 -5.91 10.41 -1.02
CA ARG A 37 -6.58 11.38 -1.92
C ARG A 37 -5.73 12.62 -2.18
N SER A 38 -4.98 13.07 -1.19
CA SER A 38 -4.12 14.25 -1.29
C SER A 38 -2.79 13.95 -1.98
N ALA A 39 -2.35 12.69 -2.01
CA ALA A 39 -1.09 12.27 -2.61
C ALA A 39 -0.97 12.73 -4.08
N SER A 40 -2.04 12.60 -4.86
CA SER A 40 -2.06 13.06 -6.25
C SER A 40 -1.76 14.56 -6.40
N THR A 41 -2.13 15.36 -5.41
CA THR A 41 -1.88 16.81 -5.39
C THR A 41 -0.49 17.14 -4.81
N ASN A 42 -0.09 16.44 -3.75
CA ASN A 42 1.14 16.74 -3.01
C ASN A 42 2.41 16.39 -3.79
N TYR A 43 2.41 15.29 -4.53
CA TYR A 43 3.60 14.85 -5.26
C TYR A 43 3.80 15.52 -6.63
N ARG A 44 2.90 16.44 -7.03
CA ARG A 44 2.96 17.21 -8.30
C ARG A 44 3.34 16.35 -9.52
N GLN A 45 2.86 15.12 -9.58
CA GLN A 45 3.07 14.24 -10.73
C GLN A 45 1.89 14.29 -11.67
N ASP A 46 2.17 14.29 -12.97
CA ASP A 46 1.19 14.28 -14.06
C ASP A 46 0.33 13.00 -14.04
N SER A 47 0.88 11.91 -13.48
CA SER A 47 0.19 10.62 -13.27
C SER A 47 0.72 9.95 -12.00
N PRO A 48 0.17 10.30 -10.82
CA PRO A 48 0.67 9.82 -9.54
C PRO A 48 0.27 8.36 -9.37
N THR A 49 1.22 7.46 -9.65
CA THR A 49 1.07 6.02 -9.39
C THR A 49 1.88 5.63 -8.17
N LEU A 50 1.41 4.63 -7.44
CA LEU A 50 2.08 4.14 -6.23
C LEU A 50 3.54 3.73 -6.54
N GLU A 51 3.79 3.12 -7.70
CA GLU A 51 5.13 2.81 -8.20
C GLU A 51 6.02 4.05 -8.39
N ALA A 52 5.48 5.13 -8.97
CA ALA A 52 6.22 6.37 -9.19
C ALA A 52 6.47 7.17 -7.90
N LEU A 53 5.64 6.97 -6.88
CA LEU A 53 5.75 7.65 -5.58
C LEU A 53 6.55 6.83 -4.56
N THR A 54 6.72 5.53 -4.76
CA THR A 54 7.61 4.72 -3.94
C THR A 54 9.08 5.08 -4.18
N PRO A 55 9.93 5.14 -3.14
CA PRO A 55 9.67 4.72 -1.76
C PRO A 55 9.11 5.83 -0.83
N GLU A 56 9.13 7.10 -1.23
CA GLU A 56 8.75 8.24 -0.38
C GLU A 56 7.32 8.11 0.15
N PHE A 57 6.39 7.70 -0.70
CA PHE A 57 5.00 7.45 -0.30
C PHE A 57 4.87 6.48 0.88
N LEU A 58 5.68 5.42 0.94
CA LEU A 58 5.62 4.44 2.04
C LEU A 58 6.08 5.05 3.37
N ILE A 59 7.09 5.91 3.30
CA ILE A 59 7.63 6.61 4.46
C ILE A 59 6.59 7.60 4.97
N ASP A 60 6.06 8.45 4.09
CA ASP A 60 5.01 9.40 4.44
C ASP A 60 3.77 8.70 5.00
N LEU A 61 3.35 7.59 4.37
CA LEU A 61 2.22 6.79 4.83
C LEU A 61 2.43 6.29 6.26
N TYR A 62 3.64 5.83 6.60
CA TYR A 62 3.95 5.36 7.95
C TYR A 62 4.11 6.51 8.97
N VAL A 63 4.62 7.67 8.54
CA VAL A 63 4.91 8.81 9.42
C VAL A 63 3.67 9.66 9.69
N HIS A 64 2.81 9.84 8.68
CA HIS A 64 1.69 10.78 8.70
C HIS A 64 0.32 10.14 8.86
N THR A 65 0.23 8.81 8.95
CA THR A 65 -1.05 8.14 9.20
C THR A 65 -1.01 7.21 10.39
N ALA A 66 -2.18 6.84 10.91
CA ALA A 66 -2.33 5.83 11.97
C ALA A 66 -1.95 4.39 11.56
N VAL A 67 -1.39 4.18 10.38
CA VAL A 67 -0.99 2.86 9.88
C VAL A 67 0.19 2.31 10.69
N ARG A 68 0.05 1.07 11.16
CA ARG A 68 1.08 0.38 11.95
C ARG A 68 2.00 -0.51 11.14
N LYS A 69 1.54 -0.97 9.99
CA LYS A 69 2.31 -1.84 9.11
C LYS A 69 2.05 -1.44 7.67
N VAL A 70 3.11 -1.36 6.88
CA VAL A 70 3.07 -1.11 5.44
C VAL A 70 4.08 -2.03 4.77
N GLU A 71 3.60 -2.82 3.82
CA GLU A 71 4.42 -3.77 3.08
C GLU A 71 4.09 -3.67 1.59
N PRO A 72 5.08 -3.38 0.73
CA PRO A 72 4.90 -3.44 -0.71
C PRO A 72 4.66 -4.89 -1.13
N ILE A 73 3.60 -5.09 -1.91
CA ILE A 73 3.28 -6.34 -2.59
C ILE A 73 3.76 -6.17 -4.03
N PRO A 74 4.81 -6.90 -4.46
CA PRO A 74 5.07 -7.03 -5.88
C PRO A 74 3.88 -7.75 -6.50
N ASP A 75 3.31 -7.17 -7.55
CA ASP A 75 2.34 -7.86 -8.41
C ASP A 75 3.09 -9.00 -9.08
N ASP A 76 3.01 -10.17 -8.45
CA ASP A 76 3.56 -11.41 -8.96
C ASP A 76 2.76 -11.80 -10.20
N GLY A 77 3.21 -11.27 -11.34
CA GLY A 77 2.92 -11.87 -12.63
C GLY A 77 3.62 -13.23 -12.69
N ALA A 78 3.05 -14.23 -12.02
CA ALA A 78 3.37 -15.65 -12.11
C ALA A 78 4.84 -16.05 -11.84
N ASP A 79 5.17 -16.39 -10.60
CA ASP A 79 5.78 -17.70 -10.33
C ASP A 79 5.26 -18.27 -9.00
N GLY A 80 4.23 -19.10 -9.13
CA GLY A 80 3.82 -19.98 -8.05
C GLY A 80 4.93 -20.98 -7.77
N ASN A 81 5.74 -20.74 -6.73
CA ASN A 81 6.39 -21.83 -6.04
C ASN A 81 6.86 -21.48 -4.61
N CYS A 82 5.92 -21.29 -3.68
CA CYS A 82 6.20 -21.65 -2.29
C CYS A 82 6.25 -23.19 -2.15
N ARG A 83 7.21 -23.86 -2.81
CA ARG A 83 7.54 -25.26 -2.51
C ARG A 83 8.49 -25.29 -1.32
N LEU A 84 7.89 -25.17 -0.14
CA LEU A 84 8.43 -25.75 1.07
C LEU A 84 8.32 -27.28 0.95
N GLY A 85 9.45 -27.95 0.79
CA GLY A 85 9.60 -29.40 0.80
C GLY A 85 11.01 -29.69 0.29
N GLY A 86 12.02 -29.98 1.12
CA GLY A 86 11.95 -30.86 2.29
C GLY A 86 12.22 -32.27 1.79
N GLU A 87 13.44 -32.77 2.09
CA GLU A 87 13.95 -34.14 1.87
C GLU A 87 14.12 -34.52 0.37
N GLU A 88 15.22 -35.12 -0.09
CA GLU A 88 16.05 -36.22 0.44
C GLU A 88 17.45 -36.22 -0.23
#